data_AF-A0A526M842-F1
#
_entry.id   AF-A0A526M842-F1
#
_cell.length_a   1.000
_cell.length_b   1.000
_cell.length_c   1.000
_cell.angle_alpha   90.00
_cell.angle_beta   90.00
_cell.angle_gamma   90.00
#
_symmetry.space_group_name_H-M   'P 1'
#
loop_
_entity.id
_entity.type
_entity.pdbx_description
1 polymer ?
#
loop_
_entity_poly.entity_id
_entity_poly.type
_entity_poly.pdbx_seq_one_letter_code
_entity_poly.pdbx_strand_id
1 'polypeptide(L)'
;MKLFDCPHCGHRLYFENAQCLNCASSVLYDPRHARFVLSGAGGVFQCTNADECACNWMAEPGHAFCRACMLNQLIPDLSVDGNRRRWIRVEAAKKRAIYSLLAAGLPVAPKRNAGDEVGLAFDFLADPIGGGPGGGRILTGHGNGLITLNVAEADSAERERRRVEMGENYRTLLGHFRHELGHYYWDRLIRDDPQRLTAFRALFGDDRVDYEQALKAYHANGAVPDWQQGHISAYATSHPWEDWAETWAHHLHITDTLEMVHALNFPLGRLETVEANDLSRGDTGGELQPAPSEPGAVPEPFEKILARWLVLSEASNSINRCMGLPDLYPFVISEVTAQKLAFVHELLTGVAKETGTKREPAEAF
;
A
#
# COMPACT_ATOMS: atom_id res chain seq x y z
N MET A 1 -1.67 4.46 7.66
CA MET A 1 -2.96 5.16 7.47
C MET A 1 -3.42 5.75 8.80
N LYS A 2 -3.80 7.03 8.85
CA LYS A 2 -4.22 7.72 10.10
C LYS A 2 -5.71 8.08 10.14
N LEU A 3 -6.15 8.59 11.29
CA LEU A 3 -7.41 9.28 11.44
C LEU A 3 -7.25 10.75 11.07
N PHE A 4 -8.32 11.36 10.59
CA PHE A 4 -8.36 12.76 10.20
C PHE A 4 -9.44 13.50 10.97
N ASP A 5 -9.43 14.82 10.88
CA ASP A 5 -10.43 15.67 11.51
C ASP A 5 -11.26 16.41 10.47
N CYS A 6 -12.53 16.60 10.77
CA CYS A 6 -13.41 17.42 9.95
C CYS A 6 -12.94 18.89 10.00
N PRO A 7 -12.67 19.53 8.85
CA PRO A 7 -12.18 20.91 8.82
C PRO A 7 -13.20 21.95 9.29
N HIS A 8 -14.47 21.56 9.49
CA HIS A 8 -15.52 22.45 9.99
C HIS A 8 -15.79 22.30 11.49
N CYS A 9 -15.91 21.08 12.01
CA CYS A 9 -16.31 20.84 13.40
C CYS A 9 -15.30 20.04 14.24
N GLY A 10 -14.16 19.63 13.67
CA GLY A 10 -13.13 18.83 14.37
C GLY A 10 -13.53 17.40 14.68
N HIS A 11 -14.70 16.93 14.24
CA HIS A 11 -15.11 15.53 14.44
C HIS A 11 -14.23 14.58 13.64
N ARG A 12 -13.90 13.44 14.23
CA ARG A 12 -13.08 12.39 13.61
C ARG A 12 -13.66 11.92 12.28
N LEU A 13 -12.79 11.78 11.29
CA LEU A 13 -13.05 11.25 9.97
C LEU A 13 -12.11 10.07 9.68
N TYR A 14 -12.65 9.10 8.96
CA TYR A 14 -11.94 8.00 8.36
C TYR A 14 -11.60 8.35 6.91
N PHE A 15 -10.58 7.67 6.37
CA PHE A 15 -10.00 7.99 5.08
C PHE A 15 -10.99 7.94 3.92
N GLU A 16 -12.03 7.11 4.00
CA GLU A 16 -13.06 6.96 2.96
C GLU A 16 -14.28 7.88 3.17
N ASN A 17 -14.32 8.70 4.22
CA ASN A 17 -15.44 9.61 4.41
C ASN A 17 -15.48 10.69 3.31
N ALA A 18 -16.65 10.88 2.71
CA ALA A 18 -16.97 12.01 1.82
C ALA A 18 -17.87 13.06 2.50
N GLN A 19 -18.36 12.74 3.71
CA GLN A 19 -19.21 13.60 4.51
C GLN A 19 -18.91 13.39 6.00
N CYS A 20 -18.92 14.47 6.78
CA CYS A 20 -18.83 14.38 8.23
C CYS A 20 -20.16 13.91 8.83
N LEU A 21 -20.13 12.81 9.57
CA LEU A 21 -21.33 12.24 10.21
C LEU A 21 -21.89 13.09 11.36
N ASN A 22 -21.11 14.06 11.88
CA ASN A 22 -21.54 14.95 12.96
C ASN A 22 -22.17 16.26 12.46
N CYS A 23 -21.55 16.94 11.49
CA CYS A 23 -22.03 18.25 10.99
C CYS A 23 -22.56 18.23 9.55
N ALA A 24 -22.63 17.04 8.92
CA ALA A 24 -23.09 16.83 7.55
C ALA A 24 -22.29 17.57 6.44
N SER A 25 -21.21 18.26 6.77
CA SER A 25 -20.34 18.91 5.77
C SER A 25 -19.74 17.89 4.82
N SER A 26 -19.89 18.13 3.52
CA SER A 26 -19.17 17.38 2.47
C SER A 26 -17.68 17.74 2.51
N VAL A 27 -16.84 16.72 2.46
CA VAL A 27 -15.38 16.84 2.60
C VAL A 27 -14.66 16.11 1.48
N LEU A 28 -13.50 16.63 1.10
CA LEU A 28 -12.61 16.03 0.12
C LEU A 28 -11.21 15.88 0.72
N TYR A 29 -10.56 14.74 0.48
CA TYR A 29 -9.19 14.49 0.87
C TYR A 29 -8.23 15.24 -0.05
N ASP A 30 -7.34 16.03 0.55
CA ASP A 30 -6.23 16.73 -0.07
C ASP A 30 -4.96 15.87 0.05
N PRO A 31 -4.50 15.23 -1.05
CA PRO A 31 -3.33 14.36 -1.02
C PRO A 31 -2.02 15.10 -0.82
N ARG A 32 -1.95 16.42 -1.04
CA ARG A 32 -0.71 17.21 -0.90
C ARG A 32 -0.39 17.51 0.57
N HIS A 33 -1.42 17.79 1.35
CA HIS A 33 -1.31 18.15 2.76
C HIS A 33 -1.81 17.05 3.70
N ALA A 34 -2.21 15.89 3.16
CA ALA A 34 -2.72 14.74 3.91
C ALA A 34 -3.80 15.12 4.94
N ARG A 35 -4.85 15.80 4.48
CA ARG A 35 -5.97 16.27 5.32
C ARG A 35 -7.28 16.34 4.55
N PHE A 36 -8.40 16.49 5.25
CA PHE A 36 -9.68 16.83 4.62
C PHE A 36 -9.87 18.35 4.48
N VAL A 37 -10.50 18.75 3.39
CA VAL A 37 -10.97 20.13 3.11
C VAL A 37 -12.47 20.12 2.83
N LEU A 38 -13.12 21.27 2.97
CA LEU A 38 -14.56 21.40 2.67
C LEU A 38 -14.80 21.39 1.16
N SER A 39 -15.75 20.56 0.71
CA SER A 39 -16.21 20.61 -0.67
C SER A 39 -16.91 21.94 -0.95
N GLY A 40 -16.71 22.50 -2.14
CA GLY A 40 -17.25 23.80 -2.55
C GLY A 40 -16.50 25.03 -2.03
N ALA A 41 -15.42 24.85 -1.23
CA ALA A 41 -14.52 25.95 -0.89
C ALA A 41 -13.70 26.40 -2.13
N GLY A 42 -13.32 27.69 -2.16
CA GLY A 42 -12.53 28.23 -3.27
C GLY A 42 -11.22 27.48 -3.49
N GLY A 43 -10.95 27.07 -4.73
CA GLY A 43 -9.75 26.31 -5.09
C GLY A 43 -9.81 24.81 -4.76
N VAL A 44 -10.94 24.31 -4.26
CA VAL A 44 -11.18 22.88 -4.05
C VAL A 44 -12.02 22.33 -5.20
N PHE A 45 -11.47 21.38 -5.96
CA PHE A 45 -12.13 20.77 -7.10
C PHE A 45 -12.47 19.32 -6.79
N GLN A 46 -13.71 18.90 -7.05
CA GLN A 46 -14.12 17.51 -6.87
C GLN A 46 -13.65 16.66 -8.06
N CYS A 47 -13.15 15.45 -7.78
CA CYS A 47 -12.84 14.48 -8.83
C CYS A 47 -14.11 14.06 -9.58
N THR A 48 -14.06 13.98 -10.91
CA THR A 48 -15.17 13.48 -11.74
C THR A 48 -15.63 12.08 -11.33
N ASN A 49 -14.73 11.22 -10.84
CA ASN A 49 -15.09 9.87 -10.37
C ASN A 49 -15.74 9.84 -8.97
N ALA A 50 -16.14 10.99 -8.40
CA ALA A 50 -16.86 11.04 -7.13
C ALA A 50 -18.14 10.19 -7.18
N ASP A 51 -18.96 10.37 -8.21
CA ASP A 51 -20.24 9.67 -8.36
C ASP A 51 -20.09 8.23 -8.90
N GLU A 52 -19.00 7.99 -9.63
CA GLU A 52 -18.78 6.72 -10.33
C GLU A 52 -18.06 5.68 -9.45
N CYS A 53 -17.05 6.09 -8.69
CA CYS A 53 -16.23 5.19 -7.86
C CYS A 53 -16.20 5.60 -6.38
N ALA A 54 -17.16 6.41 -5.92
CA ALA A 54 -17.17 6.98 -4.56
C ALA A 54 -15.85 7.70 -4.22
N CYS A 55 -15.27 8.42 -5.20
CA CYS A 55 -14.03 9.16 -4.96
C CYS A 55 -14.27 10.36 -4.02
N ASN A 56 -13.56 10.37 -2.90
CA ASN A 56 -13.56 11.48 -1.96
C ASN A 56 -12.29 12.34 -2.02
N TRP A 57 -11.44 12.21 -3.04
CA TRP A 57 -10.22 13.04 -3.17
C TRP A 57 -10.50 14.27 -4.03
N MET A 58 -9.86 15.39 -3.69
CA MET A 58 -9.90 16.57 -4.56
C MET A 58 -9.00 16.40 -5.79
N ALA A 59 -9.41 17.01 -6.89
CA ALA A 59 -8.62 17.18 -8.09
C ALA A 59 -7.72 18.43 -7.99
N GLU A 60 -6.61 18.41 -8.72
CA GLU A 60 -5.76 19.59 -8.87
C GLU A 60 -6.43 20.62 -9.80
N PRO A 61 -6.12 21.92 -9.68
CA PRO A 61 -6.63 22.94 -10.60
C PRO A 61 -6.39 22.54 -12.06
N GLY A 62 -7.43 22.68 -12.90
CA GLY A 62 -7.37 22.34 -14.33
C GLY A 62 -7.47 20.84 -14.64
N HIS A 63 -7.57 19.96 -13.65
CA HIS A 63 -7.68 18.52 -13.86
C HIS A 63 -9.08 18.01 -13.49
N ALA A 64 -9.62 17.10 -14.30
CA ALA A 64 -10.90 16.45 -14.05
C ALA A 64 -10.80 15.35 -12.98
N PHE A 65 -9.66 14.69 -12.87
CA PHE A 65 -9.44 13.57 -11.97
C PHE A 65 -8.43 13.91 -10.88
N CYS A 66 -8.62 13.34 -9.68
CA CYS A 66 -7.62 13.44 -8.62
C CYS A 66 -6.36 12.64 -8.96
N ARG A 67 -5.28 12.91 -8.21
CA ARG A 67 -3.96 12.27 -8.39
C ARG A 67 -4.01 10.74 -8.37
N ALA A 68 -4.97 10.12 -7.68
CA ALA A 68 -5.14 8.67 -7.70
C ALA A 68 -5.97 8.18 -8.90
N CYS A 69 -7.07 8.85 -9.24
CA CYS A 69 -7.95 8.45 -10.33
C CYS A 69 -7.32 8.70 -11.70
N MET A 70 -6.43 9.69 -11.85
CA MET A 70 -5.72 9.96 -13.10
C MET A 70 -4.76 8.84 -13.51
N LEU A 71 -4.40 7.95 -12.58
CA LEU A 71 -3.54 6.80 -12.86
C LEU A 71 -4.33 5.65 -13.50
N ASN A 72 -5.66 5.72 -13.56
CA ASN A 72 -6.45 4.70 -14.25
C ASN A 72 -6.35 4.90 -15.75
N GLN A 73 -5.72 3.94 -16.42
CA GLN A 73 -5.72 3.88 -17.87
C GLN A 73 -6.98 3.16 -18.36
N LEU A 74 -7.38 2.09 -17.67
CA LEU A 74 -8.60 1.36 -17.96
C LEU A 74 -9.39 1.06 -16.68
N ILE A 75 -10.70 1.33 -16.73
CA ILE A 75 -11.67 0.98 -15.68
C ILE A 75 -12.57 -0.15 -16.20
N PRO A 76 -13.20 -0.95 -15.32
CA PRO A 76 -14.06 -2.03 -15.78
C PRO A 76 -15.30 -1.47 -16.49
N ASP A 77 -15.86 -2.26 -17.41
CA ASP A 77 -17.12 -1.93 -18.07
C ASP A 77 -18.25 -1.78 -17.02
N LEU A 78 -18.73 -0.55 -16.84
CA LEU A 78 -19.74 -0.19 -15.85
C LEU A 78 -21.16 -0.53 -16.28
N SER A 79 -21.36 -0.96 -17.54
CA SER A 79 -22.64 -1.49 -18.01
C SER A 79 -22.91 -2.90 -17.45
N VAL A 80 -21.86 -3.61 -17.03
CA VAL A 80 -21.97 -4.94 -16.41
C VAL A 80 -22.29 -4.80 -14.93
N ASP A 81 -23.34 -5.49 -14.49
CA ASP A 81 -23.79 -5.45 -13.11
C ASP A 81 -22.68 -5.88 -12.12
N GLY A 82 -22.63 -5.19 -10.98
CA GLY A 82 -21.61 -5.40 -9.95
C GLY A 82 -20.23 -4.79 -10.23
N ASN A 83 -19.87 -4.47 -11.48
CA ASN A 83 -18.53 -3.92 -11.79
C ASN A 83 -18.29 -2.57 -11.11
N ARG A 84 -19.31 -1.70 -11.02
CA ARG A 84 -19.21 -0.43 -10.26
C ARG A 84 -18.84 -0.68 -8.80
N ARG A 85 -19.50 -1.64 -8.14
CA ARG A 85 -19.23 -1.99 -6.73
C ARG A 85 -17.83 -2.59 -6.54
N ARG A 86 -17.38 -3.43 -7.48
CA ARG A 86 -16.02 -3.98 -7.49
C ARG A 86 -14.99 -2.86 -7.65
N TRP A 87 -15.21 -1.95 -8.60
CA TRP A 87 -14.33 -0.82 -8.84
C TRP A 87 -14.21 0.11 -7.63
N ILE A 88 -15.31 0.42 -6.94
CA ILE A 88 -15.27 1.19 -5.67
C ILE A 88 -14.30 0.56 -4.65
N ARG A 89 -14.33 -0.77 -4.48
CA ARG A 89 -13.44 -1.48 -3.55
C ARG A 89 -11.99 -1.48 -4.01
N VAL A 90 -11.75 -1.65 -5.31
CA VAL A 90 -10.41 -1.59 -5.92
C VAL A 90 -9.82 -0.19 -5.76
N GLU A 91 -10.60 0.85 -6.06
CA GLU A 91 -10.19 2.25 -5.89
C GLU A 91 -9.88 2.60 -4.44
N ALA A 92 -10.69 2.13 -3.49
CA ALA A 92 -10.43 2.33 -2.07
C ALA A 92 -9.08 1.71 -1.67
N ALA A 93 -8.81 0.46 -2.09
CA ALA A 93 -7.53 -0.20 -1.82
C ALA A 93 -6.35 0.53 -2.50
N LYS A 94 -6.46 0.88 -3.78
CA LYS A 94 -5.43 1.64 -4.50
C LYS A 94 -5.12 2.95 -3.81
N LYS A 95 -6.13 3.72 -3.40
CA LYS A 95 -5.94 5.01 -2.71
C LYS A 95 -5.22 4.87 -1.38
N ARG A 96 -5.45 3.80 -0.64
CA ARG A 96 -4.68 3.50 0.58
C ARG A 96 -3.22 3.21 0.26
N ALA A 97 -2.93 2.49 -0.82
CA ALA A 97 -1.54 2.29 -1.25
C ALA A 97 -0.89 3.62 -1.68
N ILE A 98 -1.58 4.42 -2.49
CA ILE A 98 -1.09 5.73 -2.94
C ILE A 98 -0.86 6.68 -1.76
N TYR A 99 -1.72 6.66 -0.74
CA TYR A 99 -1.49 7.42 0.50
C TYR A 99 -0.11 7.13 1.08
N SER A 100 0.23 5.85 1.24
CA SER A 100 1.51 5.43 1.83
C SER A 100 2.70 5.85 0.96
N LEU A 101 2.56 5.76 -0.37
CA LEU A 101 3.59 6.21 -1.30
C LEU A 101 3.83 7.73 -1.20
N LEU A 102 2.76 8.51 -1.15
CA LEU A 102 2.83 9.97 -1.03
C LEU A 102 3.46 10.36 0.32
N ALA A 103 3.05 9.73 1.41
CA ALA A 103 3.57 10.00 2.74
C ALA A 103 5.08 9.64 2.88
N ALA A 104 5.52 8.60 2.16
CA ALA A 104 6.93 8.27 1.97
C ALA A 104 7.69 9.23 1.01
N GLY A 105 7.01 10.18 0.38
CA GLY A 105 7.61 11.13 -0.56
C GLY A 105 7.96 10.52 -1.91
N LEU A 106 7.39 9.36 -2.25
CA LEU A 106 7.67 8.68 -3.52
C LEU A 106 6.96 9.34 -4.70
N PRO A 107 7.57 9.32 -5.90
CA PRO A 107 6.98 9.90 -7.10
C PRO A 107 5.76 9.10 -7.57
N VAL A 108 4.57 9.66 -7.37
CA VAL A 108 3.30 9.14 -7.91
C VAL A 108 2.84 10.05 -9.04
N ALA A 109 3.08 9.64 -10.28
CA ALA A 109 2.69 10.37 -11.48
C ALA A 109 2.16 9.41 -12.55
N PRO A 110 1.21 9.83 -13.40
CA PRO A 110 0.70 9.00 -14.48
C PRO A 110 1.79 8.72 -15.52
N LYS A 111 1.71 7.57 -16.19
CA LYS A 111 2.47 7.32 -17.43
C LYS A 111 2.06 8.34 -18.49
N ARG A 112 3.02 8.80 -19.30
CA ARG A 112 2.72 9.68 -20.45
C ARG A 112 2.50 8.86 -21.71
N ASN A 113 3.31 7.81 -21.91
CA ASN A 113 3.18 6.85 -22.99
C ASN A 113 3.28 5.41 -22.46
N ALA A 114 2.74 4.46 -23.24
CA ALA A 114 2.74 3.04 -22.87
C ALA A 114 4.17 2.46 -22.70
N GLY A 115 5.15 2.96 -23.47
CA GLY A 115 6.54 2.50 -23.43
C GLY A 115 7.43 3.19 -22.40
N ASP A 116 6.94 4.20 -21.69
CA ASP A 116 7.76 4.88 -20.67
C ASP A 116 8.06 3.91 -19.52
N GLU A 117 9.26 3.87 -18.97
CA GLU A 117 9.50 3.08 -17.74
C GLU A 117 9.07 3.81 -16.47
N VAL A 118 9.00 5.15 -16.54
CA VAL A 118 8.64 6.03 -15.43
C VAL A 118 7.16 6.37 -15.50
N GLY A 119 6.51 6.38 -14.34
CA GLY A 119 5.09 6.66 -14.18
C GLY A 119 4.28 5.40 -13.94
N LEU A 120 3.14 5.60 -13.29
CA LEU A 120 2.20 4.55 -12.89
C LEU A 120 0.94 4.60 -13.75
N ALA A 121 0.45 3.43 -14.15
CA ALA A 121 -0.86 3.26 -14.76
C ALA A 121 -1.54 2.03 -14.15
N PHE A 122 -2.87 2.04 -14.12
CA PHE A 122 -3.67 0.93 -13.63
C PHE A 122 -4.71 0.51 -14.67
N ASP A 123 -4.73 -0.78 -14.97
CA ASP A 123 -5.75 -1.43 -15.78
C ASP A 123 -6.63 -2.32 -14.90
N PHE A 124 -7.88 -1.94 -14.73
CA PHE A 124 -8.87 -2.70 -13.98
C PHE A 124 -9.78 -3.46 -14.92
N LEU A 125 -9.50 -4.74 -15.08
CA LEU A 125 -10.15 -5.59 -16.07
C LEU A 125 -11.14 -6.54 -15.39
N ALA A 126 -12.23 -6.86 -16.07
CA ALA A 126 -13.15 -7.92 -15.68
C ALA A 126 -13.00 -9.11 -16.63
N ASP A 127 -13.13 -10.33 -16.10
CA ASP A 127 -13.11 -11.53 -16.95
C ASP A 127 -14.24 -11.46 -18.00
N PRO A 128 -13.98 -11.89 -19.25
CA PRO A 128 -14.99 -11.86 -20.31
C PRO A 128 -16.24 -12.65 -19.94
N ILE A 129 -17.42 -12.08 -20.20
CA ILE A 129 -18.71 -12.75 -19.96
C ILE A 129 -18.78 -14.01 -20.82
N GLY A 130 -19.06 -15.17 -20.19
CA GLY A 130 -19.17 -16.46 -20.89
C GLY A 130 -17.85 -17.24 -21.00
N GLY A 131 -16.76 -16.72 -20.43
CA GLY A 131 -15.56 -17.51 -20.18
C GLY A 131 -15.85 -18.60 -19.16
N GLY A 132 -16.17 -19.81 -19.61
CA GLY A 132 -16.24 -20.99 -18.74
C GLY A 132 -14.87 -21.27 -18.07
N PRO A 133 -14.66 -22.46 -17.48
CA PRO A 133 -13.41 -22.85 -16.82
C PRO A 133 -12.13 -22.84 -17.69
N GLY A 134 -12.18 -22.32 -18.92
CA GLY A 134 -11.04 -22.08 -19.81
C GLY A 134 -11.17 -20.80 -20.66
N GLY A 135 -12.08 -19.87 -20.32
CA GLY A 135 -12.06 -18.52 -20.89
C GLY A 135 -10.83 -17.75 -20.37
N GLY A 136 -10.24 -16.90 -21.21
CA GLY A 136 -9.03 -16.15 -20.85
C GLY A 136 -9.21 -15.38 -19.54
N ARG A 137 -8.62 -15.89 -18.46
CA ARG A 137 -8.61 -15.23 -17.16
C ARG A 137 -7.60 -14.10 -17.23
N ILE A 138 -8.00 -12.90 -16.82
CA ILE A 138 -7.02 -11.83 -16.63
C ILE A 138 -6.17 -12.20 -15.42
N LEU A 139 -4.87 -12.31 -15.65
CA LEU A 139 -3.87 -12.40 -14.60
C LEU A 139 -3.57 -10.99 -14.08
N THR A 140 -3.59 -10.84 -12.77
CA THR A 140 -3.09 -9.63 -12.12
C THR A 140 -1.57 -9.66 -12.13
N GLY A 141 -0.94 -8.49 -12.31
CA GLY A 141 0.51 -8.37 -12.32
C GLY A 141 0.96 -6.96 -12.71
N HIS A 142 2.26 -6.81 -12.92
CA HIS A 142 2.88 -5.54 -13.29
C HIS A 142 3.73 -5.66 -14.56
N GLY A 143 3.97 -4.52 -15.21
CA GLY A 143 4.93 -4.39 -16.30
C GLY A 143 5.27 -2.93 -16.55
N ASN A 144 6.54 -2.54 -16.36
CA ASN A 144 7.03 -1.16 -16.57
C ASN A 144 6.14 -0.08 -15.93
N GLY A 145 5.61 -0.30 -14.72
CA GLY A 145 4.72 0.63 -14.02
C GLY A 145 3.25 0.61 -14.44
N LEU A 146 2.86 -0.26 -15.38
CA LEU A 146 1.46 -0.64 -15.57
C LEU A 146 1.13 -1.77 -14.58
N ILE A 147 0.13 -1.55 -13.73
CA ILE A 147 -0.40 -2.55 -12.79
C ILE A 147 -1.78 -2.97 -13.28
N THR A 148 -1.91 -4.22 -13.69
CA THR A 148 -3.17 -4.79 -14.18
C THR A 148 -3.79 -5.61 -13.08
N LEU A 149 -5.05 -5.35 -12.72
CA LEU A 149 -5.76 -6.08 -11.68
C LEU A 149 -7.13 -6.56 -12.16
N ASN A 150 -7.42 -7.84 -11.91
CA ASN A 150 -8.74 -8.39 -12.16
C ASN A 150 -9.73 -7.92 -11.07
N VAL A 151 -10.77 -7.17 -11.46
CA VAL A 151 -11.76 -6.62 -10.52
C VAL A 151 -12.59 -7.70 -9.81
N ALA A 152 -12.56 -8.95 -10.29
CA ALA A 152 -13.12 -10.09 -9.56
C ALA A 152 -12.44 -10.29 -8.20
N GLU A 153 -11.17 -9.87 -8.06
CA GLU A 153 -10.48 -9.85 -6.75
C GLU A 153 -11.14 -8.90 -5.75
N ALA A 154 -12.09 -8.04 -6.15
CA ALA A 154 -12.86 -7.24 -5.21
C ALA A 154 -13.97 -8.03 -4.50
N ASP A 155 -14.31 -9.21 -4.99
CA ASP A 155 -15.24 -10.15 -4.35
C ASP A 155 -14.53 -10.93 -3.24
N SER A 156 -15.10 -10.92 -2.03
CA SER A 156 -14.51 -11.60 -0.87
C SER A 156 -14.54 -13.12 -0.98
N ALA A 157 -15.59 -13.69 -1.58
CA ALA A 157 -15.69 -15.13 -1.75
C ALA A 157 -14.69 -15.61 -2.81
N GLU A 158 -14.55 -14.85 -3.90
CA GLU A 158 -13.55 -15.16 -4.92
C GLU A 158 -12.12 -15.03 -4.40
N ARG A 159 -11.82 -13.97 -3.62
CA ARG A 159 -10.50 -13.86 -2.98
C ARG A 159 -10.21 -15.02 -2.04
N GLU A 160 -11.17 -15.42 -1.22
CA GLU A 160 -10.97 -16.52 -0.27
C GLU A 160 -10.76 -17.85 -1.01
N ARG A 161 -11.52 -18.10 -2.08
CA ARG A 161 -11.31 -19.24 -2.97
C ARG A 161 -9.89 -19.26 -3.52
N ARG A 162 -9.43 -18.15 -4.12
CA ARG A 162 -8.07 -18.03 -4.68
C ARG A 162 -6.99 -18.17 -3.61
N ARG A 163 -7.19 -17.59 -2.43
CA ARG A 163 -6.27 -17.72 -1.29
C ARG A 163 -6.04 -19.20 -0.94
N VAL A 164 -7.12 -19.99 -0.86
CA VAL A 164 -7.04 -21.43 -0.59
C VAL A 164 -6.41 -22.20 -1.75
N GLU A 165 -6.82 -21.92 -3.00
CA GLU A 165 -6.28 -22.57 -4.21
C GLU A 165 -4.77 -22.34 -4.38
N MET A 166 -4.29 -21.15 -4.03
CA MET A 166 -2.87 -20.76 -4.13
C MET A 166 -2.07 -21.08 -2.87
N GLY A 167 -2.69 -21.61 -1.81
CA GLY A 167 -2.01 -21.87 -0.53
C GLY A 167 -1.49 -20.61 0.16
N GLU A 168 -2.13 -19.46 -0.08
CA GLU A 168 -1.73 -18.17 0.48
C GLU A 168 -2.21 -18.02 1.93
N ASN A 169 -1.37 -17.50 2.81
CA ASN A 169 -1.76 -17.22 4.20
C ASN A 169 -2.68 -16.00 4.31
N TYR A 170 -2.58 -15.07 3.36
CA TYR A 170 -3.25 -13.79 3.41
C TYR A 170 -3.43 -13.22 2.00
N ARG A 171 -4.65 -12.83 1.64
CA ARG A 171 -4.94 -12.18 0.35
C ARG A 171 -5.90 -11.00 0.51
N THR A 172 -5.41 -9.79 0.26
CA THR A 172 -6.23 -8.57 0.22
C THR A 172 -5.89 -7.73 -1.00
N LEU A 173 -6.86 -6.94 -1.48
CA LEU A 173 -6.63 -5.99 -2.59
C LEU A 173 -5.48 -5.02 -2.28
N LEU A 174 -5.40 -4.52 -1.04
CA LEU A 174 -4.35 -3.59 -0.63
C LEU A 174 -2.99 -4.27 -0.57
N GLY A 175 -2.92 -5.52 -0.07
CA GLY A 175 -1.70 -6.32 -0.11
C GLY A 175 -1.19 -6.48 -1.55
N HIS A 176 -2.09 -6.86 -2.46
CA HIS A 176 -1.76 -7.04 -3.87
C HIS A 176 -1.23 -5.75 -4.51
N PHE A 177 -1.91 -4.61 -4.30
CA PHE A 177 -1.40 -3.33 -4.79
C PHE A 177 0.00 -3.01 -4.27
N ARG A 178 0.24 -3.24 -2.97
CA ARG A 178 1.55 -2.96 -2.38
C ARG A 178 2.63 -3.86 -2.96
N HIS A 179 2.32 -5.13 -3.21
CA HIS A 179 3.23 -6.08 -3.85
C HIS A 179 3.61 -5.61 -5.27
N GLU A 180 2.63 -5.36 -6.14
CA GLU A 180 2.86 -4.91 -7.52
C GLU A 180 3.60 -3.55 -7.58
N LEU A 181 3.28 -2.65 -6.65
CA LEU A 181 4.00 -1.39 -6.51
C LEU A 181 5.44 -1.61 -6.04
N GLY A 182 5.70 -2.62 -5.22
CA GLY A 182 7.04 -3.02 -4.79
C GLY A 182 7.95 -3.32 -5.97
N HIS A 183 7.46 -4.11 -6.94
CA HIS A 183 8.18 -4.37 -8.18
C HIS A 183 8.51 -3.09 -8.95
N TYR A 184 7.52 -2.19 -9.13
CA TYR A 184 7.77 -0.90 -9.80
C TYR A 184 8.82 -0.06 -9.06
N TYR A 185 8.78 -0.01 -7.73
CA TYR A 185 9.73 0.79 -6.96
C TYR A 185 11.11 0.14 -6.81
N TRP A 186 11.26 -1.16 -7.07
CA TRP A 186 12.58 -1.78 -7.23
C TRP A 186 13.36 -1.10 -8.36
N ASP A 187 12.72 -0.96 -9.53
CA ASP A 187 13.33 -0.29 -10.68
C ASP A 187 13.68 1.18 -10.40
N ARG A 188 12.89 1.85 -9.56
CA ARG A 188 13.07 3.29 -9.25
C ARG A 188 14.08 3.55 -8.17
N LEU A 189 14.21 2.64 -7.21
CA LEU A 189 15.00 2.87 -6.00
C LEU A 189 16.32 2.09 -6.00
N ILE A 190 16.39 0.95 -6.70
CA ILE A 190 17.49 -0.01 -6.56
C ILE A 190 18.25 -0.20 -7.87
N ARG A 191 17.56 -0.57 -8.97
CA ARG A 191 18.18 -1.07 -10.21
C ARG A 191 19.33 -0.20 -10.75
N ASP A 192 19.10 1.11 -10.78
CA ASP A 192 20.00 2.08 -11.42
C ASP A 192 21.01 2.72 -10.45
N ASP A 193 21.04 2.29 -9.18
CA ASP A 193 22.02 2.71 -8.15
C ASP A 193 22.95 1.53 -7.79
N PRO A 194 24.24 1.56 -8.16
CA PRO A 194 25.17 0.44 -7.93
C PRO A 194 25.35 0.04 -6.46
N GLN A 195 25.29 1.01 -5.53
CA GLN A 195 25.46 0.73 -4.11
C GLN A 195 24.21 0.04 -3.56
N ARG A 196 23.03 0.54 -3.91
CA ARG A 196 21.75 -0.06 -3.50
C ARG A 196 21.55 -1.43 -4.13
N LEU A 197 21.94 -1.62 -5.39
CA LEU A 197 21.87 -2.93 -6.05
C LEU A 197 22.79 -3.97 -5.39
N THR A 198 23.97 -3.55 -4.95
CA THR A 198 24.89 -4.45 -4.23
C THR A 198 24.34 -4.82 -2.85
N ALA A 199 23.81 -3.84 -2.09
CA ALA A 199 23.14 -4.09 -0.81
C ALA A 199 21.90 -4.99 -0.98
N PHE A 200 21.12 -4.76 -2.02
CA PHE A 200 19.98 -5.60 -2.41
C PHE A 200 20.42 -7.05 -2.61
N ARG A 201 21.42 -7.30 -3.46
CA ARG A 201 21.90 -8.66 -3.75
C ARG A 201 22.44 -9.38 -2.52
N ALA A 202 23.05 -8.65 -1.59
CA ALA A 202 23.56 -9.21 -0.34
C ALA A 202 22.42 -9.71 0.58
N LEU A 203 21.24 -9.06 0.53
CA LEU A 203 20.10 -9.38 1.40
C LEU A 203 19.09 -10.33 0.74
N PHE A 204 18.76 -10.11 -0.53
CA PHE A 204 17.66 -10.79 -1.24
C PHE A 204 18.14 -11.87 -2.22
N GLY A 205 19.42 -11.87 -2.59
CA GLY A 205 19.99 -12.80 -3.57
C GLY A 205 20.13 -12.22 -4.98
N ASP A 206 20.51 -13.05 -5.93
CA ASP A 206 20.87 -12.63 -7.30
C ASP A 206 19.62 -12.42 -8.18
N ASP A 207 19.25 -11.16 -8.44
CA ASP A 207 18.14 -10.75 -9.32
C ASP A 207 18.28 -11.21 -10.78
N ARG A 208 19.47 -11.68 -11.20
CA ARG A 208 19.72 -12.09 -12.60
C ARG A 208 19.29 -13.51 -12.90
N VAL A 209 18.79 -14.25 -11.90
CA VAL A 209 18.18 -15.57 -12.11
C VAL A 209 17.01 -15.42 -13.08
N ASP A 210 16.82 -16.39 -13.98
CA ASP A 210 15.72 -16.34 -14.93
C ASP A 210 14.37 -16.40 -14.20
N TYR A 211 13.63 -15.29 -14.26
CA TYR A 211 12.41 -15.08 -13.50
C TYR A 211 11.35 -16.15 -13.80
N GLU A 212 11.08 -16.43 -15.08
CA GLU A 212 10.05 -17.40 -15.45
C GLU A 212 10.42 -18.83 -15.03
N GLN A 213 11.69 -19.20 -15.17
CA GLN A 213 12.18 -20.51 -14.75
C GLN A 213 12.13 -20.66 -13.23
N ALA A 214 12.47 -19.61 -12.48
CA ALA A 214 12.41 -19.60 -11.02
C ALA A 214 10.97 -19.79 -10.52
N LEU A 215 10.00 -19.06 -11.10
CA LEU A 215 8.58 -19.24 -10.77
C LEU A 215 8.08 -20.65 -11.13
N LYS A 216 8.45 -21.18 -12.31
CA LYS A 216 8.09 -22.56 -12.69
C LYS A 216 8.65 -23.57 -11.70
N ALA A 217 9.90 -23.40 -11.26
CA ALA A 217 10.51 -24.27 -10.26
C ALA A 217 9.81 -24.19 -8.90
N TYR A 218 9.42 -22.98 -8.47
CA TYR A 218 8.64 -22.79 -7.24
C TYR A 218 7.26 -23.45 -7.33
N HIS A 219 6.50 -23.25 -8.40
CA HIS A 219 5.19 -23.87 -8.54
C HIS A 219 5.26 -25.41 -8.63
N ALA A 220 6.37 -25.97 -9.10
CA ALA A 220 6.58 -27.41 -9.15
C ALA A 220 6.98 -28.01 -7.80
N ASN A 221 7.77 -27.31 -6.99
CA ASN A 221 8.42 -27.87 -5.79
C ASN A 221 7.98 -27.25 -4.46
N GLY A 222 7.32 -26.09 -4.49
CA GLY A 222 7.01 -25.28 -3.33
C GLY A 222 8.22 -24.53 -2.76
N ALA A 223 8.02 -23.89 -1.61
CA ALA A 223 9.09 -23.25 -0.86
C ALA A 223 10.05 -24.28 -0.27
N VAL A 224 11.32 -23.89 -0.13
CA VAL A 224 12.33 -24.70 0.56
C VAL A 224 11.96 -24.92 2.03
N PRO A 225 12.35 -26.05 2.66
CA PRO A 225 12.18 -26.24 4.10
C PRO A 225 12.79 -25.08 4.90
N ASP A 226 12.19 -24.75 6.04
CA ASP A 226 12.64 -23.70 6.95
C ASP A 226 12.74 -22.29 6.31
N TRP A 227 12.01 -22.03 5.22
CA TRP A 227 11.97 -20.73 4.54
C TRP A 227 11.64 -19.56 5.49
N GLN A 228 10.88 -19.81 6.57
CA GLN A 228 10.51 -18.81 7.57
C GLN A 228 11.73 -18.18 8.27
N GLN A 229 12.90 -18.83 8.21
CA GLN A 229 14.14 -18.29 8.76
C GLN A 229 14.71 -17.15 7.91
N GLY A 230 14.37 -17.09 6.62
CA GLY A 230 14.95 -16.12 5.68
C GLY A 230 13.95 -15.25 4.93
N HIS A 231 12.67 -15.64 4.88
CA HIS A 231 11.66 -15.01 4.01
C HIS A 231 10.37 -14.74 4.77
N ILE A 232 9.71 -13.64 4.43
CA ILE A 232 8.44 -13.25 5.06
C ILE A 232 7.28 -14.16 4.65
N SER A 233 7.32 -14.71 3.43
CA SER A 233 6.32 -15.64 2.90
C SER A 233 6.96 -16.80 2.13
N ALA A 234 6.22 -17.89 1.94
CA ALA A 234 6.66 -18.98 1.10
C ALA A 234 6.91 -18.51 -0.34
N TYR A 235 6.04 -17.64 -0.87
CA TYR A 235 6.15 -17.12 -2.23
C TYR A 235 7.39 -16.24 -2.43
N ALA A 236 7.83 -15.51 -1.40
CA ALA A 236 9.08 -14.75 -1.41
C ALA A 236 10.32 -15.62 -1.72
N THR A 237 10.27 -16.94 -1.51
CA THR A 237 11.37 -17.85 -1.89
C THR A 237 11.50 -18.06 -3.41
N SER A 238 10.49 -17.66 -4.19
CA SER A 238 10.40 -17.98 -5.60
C SER A 238 11.38 -17.19 -6.48
N HIS A 239 11.68 -15.94 -6.11
CA HIS A 239 12.65 -15.09 -6.80
C HIS A 239 13.06 -13.90 -5.90
N PRO A 240 14.30 -13.36 -6.01
CA PRO A 240 14.70 -12.16 -5.25
C PRO A 240 13.80 -10.93 -5.45
N TRP A 241 13.20 -10.76 -6.65
CA TRP A 241 12.19 -9.73 -6.88
C TRP A 241 10.89 -9.98 -6.12
N GLU A 242 10.46 -11.23 -5.96
CA GLU A 242 9.28 -11.55 -5.16
C GLU A 242 9.56 -11.35 -3.66
N ASP A 243 10.75 -11.71 -3.20
CA ASP A 243 11.20 -11.44 -1.84
C ASP A 243 11.21 -9.95 -1.51
N TRP A 244 11.67 -9.13 -2.47
CA TRP A 244 11.59 -7.67 -2.38
C TRP A 244 10.14 -7.18 -2.30
N ALA A 245 9.30 -7.57 -3.26
CA ALA A 245 7.93 -7.07 -3.36
C ALA A 245 7.10 -7.45 -2.13
N GLU A 246 7.25 -8.67 -1.62
CA GLU A 246 6.63 -9.12 -0.39
C GLU A 246 7.16 -8.33 0.82
N THR A 247 8.49 -8.21 0.97
CA THR A 247 9.09 -7.44 2.09
C THR A 247 8.63 -5.98 2.07
N TRP A 248 8.60 -5.34 0.89
CA TRP A 248 8.08 -4.00 0.68
C TRP A 248 6.61 -3.88 1.09
N ALA A 249 5.78 -4.82 0.66
CA ALA A 249 4.37 -4.81 1.01
C ALA A 249 4.13 -4.97 2.51
N HIS A 250 4.94 -5.80 3.15
CA HIS A 250 4.94 -6.01 4.60
C HIS A 250 5.43 -4.80 5.38
N HIS A 251 6.47 -4.09 4.90
CA HIS A 251 6.91 -2.83 5.50
C HIS A 251 5.75 -1.82 5.54
N LEU A 252 5.09 -1.58 4.40
CA LEU A 252 3.94 -0.67 4.33
C LEU A 252 2.76 -1.16 5.19
N HIS A 253 2.55 -2.47 5.29
CA HIS A 253 1.54 -3.05 6.19
C HIS A 253 1.83 -2.70 7.65
N ILE A 254 3.06 -2.89 8.10
CA ILE A 254 3.50 -2.63 9.46
C ILE A 254 3.36 -1.14 9.78
N THR A 255 3.96 -0.27 8.97
CA THR A 255 3.98 1.18 9.23
C THR A 255 2.58 1.78 9.16
N ASP A 256 1.74 1.36 8.20
CA ASP A 256 0.38 1.90 8.09
C ASP A 256 -0.52 1.49 9.24
N THR A 257 -0.34 0.27 9.75
CA THR A 257 -1.13 -0.24 10.88
C THR A 257 -0.69 0.44 12.17
N LEU A 258 0.62 0.57 12.40
CA LEU A 258 1.14 1.29 13.56
C LEU A 258 0.78 2.78 13.56
N GLU A 259 0.70 3.43 12.39
CA GLU A 259 0.20 4.80 12.29
C GLU A 259 -1.25 4.92 12.79
N MET A 260 -2.10 3.93 12.51
CA MET A 260 -3.48 3.89 13.03
C MET A 260 -3.51 3.66 14.55
N VAL A 261 -2.65 2.77 15.07
CA VAL A 261 -2.51 2.56 16.53
C VAL A 261 -2.14 3.86 17.23
N HIS A 262 -1.21 4.63 16.64
CA HIS A 262 -0.83 5.94 17.15
C HIS A 262 -1.97 6.95 17.08
N ALA A 263 -2.67 7.02 15.95
CA ALA A 263 -3.83 7.91 15.78
C ALA A 263 -4.96 7.60 16.78
N LEU A 264 -5.07 6.36 17.24
CA LEU A 264 -6.02 5.93 18.26
C LEU A 264 -5.53 6.14 19.70
N ASN A 265 -4.28 6.58 19.90
CA ASN A 265 -3.61 6.64 21.20
C ASN A 265 -3.64 5.30 21.94
N PHE A 266 -3.45 4.18 21.23
CA PHE A 266 -3.52 2.85 21.81
C PHE A 266 -2.16 2.46 22.42
N PRO A 267 -2.01 2.40 23.76
CA PRO A 267 -0.71 2.22 24.40
C PRO A 267 -0.23 0.76 24.32
N LEU A 268 0.78 0.50 23.49
CA LEU A 268 1.38 -0.82 23.30
C LEU A 268 2.26 -1.26 24.46
N GLY A 269 3.01 -0.35 25.09
CA GLY A 269 3.87 -0.66 26.25
C GLY A 269 3.13 -1.06 27.54
N ARG A 270 1.84 -1.37 27.46
CA ARG A 270 1.01 -1.94 28.54
C ARG A 270 0.53 -3.36 28.25
N LEU A 271 0.81 -3.91 27.06
CA LEU A 271 0.48 -5.30 26.72
C LEU A 271 1.57 -6.22 27.29
N GLU A 272 1.20 -7.04 28.26
CA GLU A 272 2.11 -7.97 28.97
C GLU A 272 2.45 -9.24 28.16
N THR A 273 2.11 -9.28 26.87
CA THR A 273 2.19 -10.50 26.03
C THR A 273 3.60 -10.81 25.51
N VAL A 274 4.49 -9.82 25.50
CA VAL A 274 5.92 -9.99 25.11
C VAL A 274 6.79 -9.74 26.33
N GLU A 275 8.03 -10.23 26.35
CA GLU A 275 9.12 -9.73 27.21
C GLU A 275 9.22 -8.19 27.02
N ALA A 276 8.38 -7.46 27.75
CA ALA A 276 8.01 -6.06 27.50
C ALA A 276 9.09 -5.05 27.88
N ASN A 277 10.33 -5.50 28.04
CA ASN A 277 11.42 -4.67 28.55
C ASN A 277 11.92 -3.63 27.55
N ASP A 278 11.60 -3.76 26.26
CA ASP A 278 12.13 -2.87 25.22
C ASP A 278 11.21 -1.68 24.87
N LEU A 279 9.92 -1.70 25.26
CA LEU A 279 8.98 -0.62 24.96
C LEU A 279 8.57 0.15 26.22
N SER A 280 8.63 1.47 26.14
CA SER A 280 8.21 2.34 27.24
C SER A 280 6.70 2.23 27.50
N ARG A 281 6.32 2.19 28.79
CA ARG A 281 4.91 2.25 29.22
C ARG A 281 4.25 3.51 28.65
N GLY A 282 3.37 3.32 27.68
CA GLY A 282 2.63 4.42 27.02
C GLY A 282 3.08 4.73 25.58
N ASP A 283 4.00 3.96 24.99
CA ASP A 283 4.27 4.04 23.55
C ASP A 283 2.98 3.68 22.77
N THR A 284 2.43 4.64 22.01
CA THR A 284 1.18 4.47 21.26
C THR A 284 1.39 4.01 19.82
N GLY A 285 2.61 3.62 19.42
CA GLY A 285 2.98 3.60 17.99
C GLY A 285 3.76 4.86 17.65
N GLY A 286 4.60 4.80 16.61
CA GLY A 286 5.52 5.88 16.24
C GLY A 286 4.84 7.17 15.83
N GLU A 287 5.60 8.16 15.36
CA GLU A 287 5.01 9.43 14.93
C GLU A 287 4.05 9.24 13.73
N LEU A 288 3.01 10.08 13.64
CA LEU A 288 2.17 10.14 12.44
C LEU A 288 3.04 10.47 11.24
N GLN A 289 2.75 9.87 10.09
CA GLN A 289 3.52 10.23 8.90
C GLN A 289 3.22 11.69 8.55
N PRO A 290 4.28 12.52 8.41
CA PRO A 290 4.11 13.90 8.03
C PRO A 290 3.58 13.96 6.60
N ALA A 291 2.88 15.04 6.27
CA ALA A 291 2.40 15.23 4.91
C ALA A 291 3.58 15.23 3.90
N PRO A 292 3.35 14.88 2.62
CA PRO A 292 4.41 14.88 1.61
C PRO A 292 5.14 16.23 1.49
N SER A 293 4.46 17.33 1.86
CA SER A 293 4.96 18.70 1.81
C SER A 293 5.61 19.20 3.11
N GLU A 294 5.61 18.41 4.19
CA GLU A 294 6.16 18.80 5.49
C GLU A 294 7.65 18.45 5.61
N PRO A 295 8.45 19.25 6.36
CA PRO A 295 9.85 18.94 6.63
C PRO A 295 10.01 17.58 7.33
N GLY A 296 11.02 16.80 6.93
CA GLY A 296 11.27 15.49 7.53
C GLY A 296 11.66 15.60 9.00
N ALA A 297 10.93 14.90 9.88
CA ALA A 297 11.42 14.54 11.21
C ALA A 297 12.61 13.58 11.08
N VAL A 298 13.42 13.45 12.13
CA VAL A 298 14.46 12.43 12.20
C VAL A 298 13.77 11.05 12.13
N PRO A 299 14.08 10.21 11.14
CA PRO A 299 13.45 8.90 11.03
C PRO A 299 13.75 8.05 12.27
N GLU A 300 12.72 7.39 12.80
CA GLU A 300 12.88 6.44 13.90
C GLU A 300 13.57 5.16 13.40
N PRO A 301 14.51 4.57 14.17
CA PRO A 301 15.11 3.29 13.80
C PRO A 301 14.07 2.18 13.61
N PHE A 302 14.25 1.33 12.61
CA PHE A 302 13.27 0.30 12.26
C PHE A 302 13.10 -0.75 13.37
N GLU A 303 14.13 -1.00 14.18
CA GLU A 303 14.09 -1.94 15.30
C GLU A 303 12.99 -1.56 16.29
N LYS A 304 12.81 -0.26 16.56
CA LYS A 304 11.75 0.22 17.44
C LYS A 304 10.37 0.11 16.80
N ILE A 305 10.27 0.33 15.49
CA ILE A 305 9.04 0.08 14.74
C ILE A 305 8.67 -1.41 14.82
N LEU A 306 9.64 -2.30 14.61
CA LEU A 306 9.45 -3.74 14.63
C LEU A 306 9.05 -4.23 16.03
N ALA A 307 9.69 -3.76 17.10
CA ALA A 307 9.33 -4.12 18.46
C ALA A 307 7.84 -3.84 18.76
N ARG A 308 7.34 -2.68 18.34
CA ARG A 308 5.90 -2.33 18.46
C ARG A 308 5.01 -3.21 17.61
N TRP A 309 5.46 -3.54 16.40
CA TRP A 309 4.72 -4.43 15.51
C TRP A 309 4.57 -5.83 16.10
N LEU A 310 5.62 -6.39 16.68
CA LEU A 310 5.59 -7.72 17.28
C LEU A 310 4.54 -7.78 18.41
N VAL A 311 4.54 -6.80 19.32
CA VAL A 311 3.52 -6.68 20.38
C VAL A 311 2.10 -6.61 19.81
N LEU A 312 1.88 -5.74 18.82
CA LEU A 312 0.56 -5.55 18.23
C LEU A 312 0.06 -6.79 17.48
N SER A 313 0.94 -7.41 16.69
CA SER A 313 0.60 -8.57 15.86
C SER A 313 0.29 -9.79 16.72
N GLU A 314 1.03 -10.01 17.80
CA GLU A 314 0.74 -11.07 18.77
C GLU A 314 -0.60 -10.84 19.48
N ALA A 315 -0.85 -9.62 19.98
CA ALA A 315 -2.11 -9.29 20.62
C ALA A 315 -3.29 -9.47 19.66
N SER A 316 -3.15 -9.00 18.43
CA SER A 316 -4.20 -9.10 17.40
C SER A 316 -4.48 -10.55 17.02
N ASN A 317 -3.44 -11.37 16.82
CA ASN A 317 -3.58 -12.79 16.54
C ASN A 317 -4.26 -13.53 17.71
N SER A 318 -3.84 -13.24 18.94
CA SER A 318 -4.44 -13.84 20.14
C SER A 318 -5.93 -13.49 20.27
N ILE A 319 -6.30 -12.23 20.05
CA ILE A 319 -7.69 -11.78 20.05
C ILE A 319 -8.49 -12.48 18.94
N ASN A 320 -7.95 -12.58 17.73
CA ASN A 320 -8.61 -13.31 16.64
C ASN A 320 -8.87 -14.77 16.99
N ARG A 321 -7.88 -15.46 17.55
CA ARG A 321 -8.04 -16.86 18.01
C ARG A 321 -9.11 -17.00 19.08
N CYS A 322 -9.21 -16.06 20.03
CA CYS A 322 -10.29 -16.05 21.03
C CYS A 322 -11.68 -15.92 20.40
N MET A 323 -11.79 -15.27 19.25
CA MET A 323 -13.03 -15.12 18.48
C MET A 323 -13.26 -16.24 17.45
N GLY A 324 -12.39 -17.26 17.41
CA GLY A 324 -12.47 -18.35 16.43
C GLY A 324 -12.10 -17.93 15.00
N LEU A 325 -11.38 -16.82 14.84
CA LEU A 325 -10.92 -16.31 13.55
C LEU A 325 -9.44 -16.67 13.31
N PRO A 326 -9.01 -16.81 12.05
CA PRO A 326 -7.59 -16.95 11.71
C PRO A 326 -6.77 -15.76 12.21
N ASP A 327 -5.47 -15.98 12.39
CA ASP A 327 -4.51 -14.92 12.72
C ASP A 327 -4.65 -13.74 11.75
N LEU A 328 -4.64 -12.52 12.29
CA LEU A 328 -4.68 -11.30 11.50
C LEU A 328 -3.39 -11.16 10.67
N TYR A 329 -2.27 -11.55 11.27
CA TYR A 329 -0.94 -11.50 10.68
C TYR A 329 -0.19 -12.82 10.93
N PRO A 330 -0.42 -13.85 10.10
CA PRO A 330 0.16 -15.19 10.26
C PRO A 330 1.60 -15.30 9.71
N PHE A 331 2.43 -14.29 9.91
CA PHE A 331 3.79 -14.24 9.34
C PHE A 331 4.85 -14.21 10.43
N VAL A 332 5.97 -14.89 10.18
CA VAL A 332 7.13 -14.94 11.07
C VAL A 332 8.17 -13.95 10.56
N ILE A 333 8.62 -13.05 11.43
CA ILE A 333 9.71 -12.12 11.12
C ILE A 333 10.97 -12.64 11.81
N SER A 334 11.81 -13.33 11.06
CA SER A 334 13.15 -13.72 11.52
C SER A 334 14.10 -12.53 11.56
N GLU A 335 15.31 -12.71 12.11
CA GLU A 335 16.35 -11.70 12.09
C GLU A 335 16.72 -11.27 10.65
N VAL A 336 16.81 -12.22 9.71
CA VAL A 336 17.09 -11.93 8.30
C VAL A 336 15.95 -11.12 7.66
N THR A 337 14.70 -11.51 7.92
CA THR A 337 13.54 -10.77 7.42
C THR A 337 13.46 -9.37 8.04
N ALA A 338 13.84 -9.22 9.31
CA ALA A 338 13.93 -7.92 9.97
C ALA A 338 14.97 -7.00 9.31
N GLN A 339 16.14 -7.53 8.92
CA GLN A 339 17.17 -6.79 8.19
C GLN A 339 16.66 -6.33 6.81
N LYS A 340 15.93 -7.19 6.09
CA LYS A 340 15.31 -6.84 4.81
C LYS A 340 14.27 -5.71 4.98
N LEU A 341 13.43 -5.78 6.01
CA LEU A 341 12.46 -4.72 6.33
C LEU A 341 13.15 -3.41 6.73
N ALA A 342 14.25 -3.47 7.49
CA ALA A 342 15.06 -2.31 7.84
C ALA A 342 15.66 -1.65 6.59
N PHE A 343 16.18 -2.45 5.65
CA PHE A 343 16.67 -1.95 4.35
C PHE A 343 15.58 -1.21 3.56
N VAL A 344 14.35 -1.75 3.50
CA VAL A 344 13.21 -1.04 2.90
C VAL A 344 12.94 0.28 3.63
N HIS A 345 12.96 0.27 4.96
CA HIS A 345 12.72 1.46 5.76
C HIS A 345 13.76 2.57 5.52
N GLU A 346 15.04 2.22 5.48
CA GLU A 346 16.14 3.15 5.19
C GLU A 346 15.99 3.78 3.80
N LEU A 347 15.64 2.97 2.79
CA LEU A 347 15.38 3.49 1.45
C LEU A 347 14.26 4.52 1.44
N LEU A 348 13.13 4.21 2.09
CA LEU A 348 11.95 5.07 2.13
C LEU A 348 12.15 6.36 2.93
N THR A 349 12.96 6.30 3.99
CA THR A 349 13.25 7.46 4.83
C THR A 349 14.39 8.32 4.29
N GLY A 350 15.27 7.73 3.47
CA GLY A 350 16.35 8.42 2.75
C GLY A 350 15.92 9.11 1.45
N VAL A 351 14.68 8.92 0.98
CA VAL A 351 14.16 9.65 -0.19
C VAL A 351 14.01 11.13 0.15
N ALA A 352 14.64 12.00 -0.64
CA ALA A 352 14.42 13.44 -0.52
C ALA A 352 12.95 13.74 -0.82
N LYS A 353 12.17 14.11 0.21
CA LYS A 353 10.80 14.58 0.02
C LYS A 353 10.84 15.82 -0.86
N GLU A 354 10.03 15.85 -1.93
CA GLU A 354 9.90 17.04 -2.76
C GLU A 354 9.54 18.23 -1.87
N THR A 355 10.50 19.13 -1.65
CA THR A 355 10.22 20.44 -1.08
C THR A 355 9.30 21.13 -2.07
N GLY A 356 8.09 21.44 -1.61
CA GLY A 356 7.01 21.99 -2.43
C GLY A 356 7.56 22.93 -3.48
N THR A 357 7.24 22.64 -4.75
CA THR A 357 7.61 23.44 -5.92
C THR A 357 7.64 24.91 -5.55
N LYS A 358 8.85 25.50 -5.58
CA LYS A 358 9.04 26.94 -5.51
C LYS A 358 8.03 27.54 -6.48
N ARG A 359 7.06 28.30 -5.96
CA ARG A 359 6.25 29.20 -6.79
C ARG A 359 7.23 30.01 -7.61
N GLU A 360 7.16 29.88 -8.93
CA GLU A 360 7.62 30.99 -9.77
C GLU A 360 6.84 32.22 -9.31
N PRO A 361 7.52 33.35 -9.03
CA PRO A 361 6.83 34.59 -8.74
C PRO A 361 5.98 34.92 -9.98
N ALA A 362 4.68 35.12 -9.77
CA ALA A 362 3.81 35.68 -10.78
C ALA A 362 4.41 37.02 -11.23
N GLU A 363 4.86 37.10 -12.47
CA GLU A 363 5.11 38.38 -13.11
C GLU A 363 3.76 39.10 -13.23
N ALA A 364 3.70 40.29 -12.63
CA ALA A 364 2.56 41.16 -12.69
C ALA A 364 2.34 41.64 -14.13
N PHE A 365 1.17 41.39 -14.68
CA PHE A 365 0.46 42.33 -15.56
C PHE A 365 -1.04 42.26 -15.30
#